data_AF-A0A0N1I906-F1
#
_entry.id   AF-A0A0N1I906-F1
#
_cell.length_a   1.000
_cell.length_b   1.000
_cell.length_c   1.000
_cell.angle_alpha   90.00
_cell.angle_beta   90.00
_cell.angle_gamma   90.00
#
_symmetry.space_group_name_H-M   'P 1'
#
loop_
_entity.id
_entity.type
_entity.pdbx_description
1 polymer ?
#
loop_
_entity_poly.entity_id
_entity_poly.type
_entity_poly.pdbx_seq_one_letter_code
_entity_poly.pdbx_strand_id
1 'polypeptide(L)' 'MLNGYSFTNPSPMTGGERWYCSGRLRWNCNVCLHVNDDYELVCIANEHGHSPPIYEKTDDGLYVEIME' A
#
# COMPACT_ATOMS: atom_id res chain seq x y z
N MET A 1 1.19 0.35 5.85
CA MET A 1 2.35 0.56 4.95
C MET A 1 3.19 -0.70 4.97
N LEU A 2 3.86 -1.03 3.87
CA LEU A 2 4.77 -2.18 3.77
C LEU A 2 5.92 -1.81 2.83
N ASN A 3 7.16 -2.01 3.26
CA ASN A 3 8.37 -1.73 2.47
C ASN A 3 8.42 -0.31 1.87
N GLY A 4 7.95 0.70 2.61
CA GLY A 4 7.90 2.09 2.15
C GLY A 4 6.70 2.44 1.24
N TYR A 5 5.91 1.46 0.82
CA TYR A 5 4.70 1.70 0.03
C TYR A 5 3.45 1.71 0.92
N SER A 6 2.51 2.58 0.57
CA SER A 6 1.17 2.61 1.17
C SER A 6 0.18 1.84 0.30
N PHE A 7 -0.82 1.24 0.95
CA PHE A 7 -1.86 0.43 0.32
C PHE A 7 -3.22 0.89 0.84
N THR A 8 -4.22 0.89 -0.03
CA THR A 8 -5.56 1.43 0.21
C THR A 8 -6.62 0.65 -0.56
N ASN A 9 -7.88 1.05 -0.40
CA ASN A 9 -9.05 0.50 -1.09
C ASN A 9 -9.16 -1.03 -0.95
N PRO A 10 -9.38 -1.54 0.28
CA PRO A 10 -9.61 -2.97 0.48
C PRO A 10 -10.76 -3.46 -0.39
N SER A 11 -10.53 -4.58 -1.07
CA SER A 11 -11.52 -5.30 -1.85
C SER A 11 -11.69 -6.69 -1.22
N PRO A 12 -12.88 -7.00 -0.68
CA PRO A 12 -13.14 -8.32 -0.09
C PRO A 12 -12.91 -9.45 -1.08
N MET A 13 -12.42 -10.58 -0.58
CA MET A 13 -12.21 -11.84 -1.29
C MET A 13 -12.62 -13.01 -0.38
N THR A 14 -12.74 -14.22 -0.93
CA THR A 14 -12.97 -15.40 -0.09
C THR A 14 -11.74 -15.65 0.80
N GLY A 15 -11.94 -15.61 2.12
CA GLY A 15 -10.89 -15.84 3.12
C GLY A 15 -9.95 -14.65 3.35
N GLY A 16 -10.41 -13.42 3.06
CA GLY A 16 -9.68 -12.21 3.41
C GLY A 16 -9.95 -11.03 2.47
N GLU A 17 -8.92 -10.20 2.26
CA GLU A 17 -9.04 -8.96 1.47
C GLU A 17 -7.82 -8.73 0.58
N ARG A 18 -8.05 -8.04 -0.53
CA ARG A 18 -7.00 -7.49 -1.38
C ARG A 18 -6.88 -5.99 -1.20
N TRP A 19 -5.67 -5.51 -0.94
CA TRP A 19 -5.33 -4.10 -0.82
C TRP A 19 -4.46 -3.67 -1.99
N TYR A 20 -4.68 -2.48 -2.55
CA TYR A 20 -3.94 -2.00 -3.73
C TYR A 20 -2.96 -0.91 -3.35
N CYS A 21 -1.82 -0.84 -4.04
CA CYS A 21 -0.89 0.27 -3.85
C CYS A 21 -1.62 1.61 -4.04
N SER A 22 -1.41 2.57 -3.13
CA SER A 22 -1.98 3.93 -3.25
C SER A 22 -1.52 4.63 -4.53
N GLY A 23 -0.37 4.22 -5.06
CA GLY A 23 0.17 4.65 -6.34
C GLY A 23 -0.59 4.16 -7.58
N ARG A 24 -1.67 3.38 -7.42
CA ARG A 24 -2.44 2.82 -8.53
C ARG A 24 -2.98 3.89 -9.49
N LEU A 25 -3.45 5.02 -8.97
CA LEU A 25 -3.95 6.11 -9.81
C LEU A 25 -2.84 7.04 -10.31
N ARG A 26 -1.81 7.31 -9.48
CA ARG A 26 -0.74 8.26 -9.81
C ARG A 26 0.32 7.69 -10.77
N TRP A 27 0.67 6.41 -10.61
CA TRP A 27 1.74 5.75 -11.38
C TRP A 27 1.27 4.50 -12.13
N ASN A 28 -0.04 4.29 -12.25
CA ASN A 28 -0.62 3.07 -12.84
C ASN A 28 -0.06 1.78 -12.17
N CYS A 29 0.22 1.86 -10.86
CA CYS A 29 0.80 0.76 -10.11
C CYS A 29 -0.25 -0.35 -9.87
N ASN A 30 0.09 -1.58 -10.24
CA ASN A 30 -0.82 -2.73 -10.11
C ASN A 30 -0.46 -3.67 -8.96
N VAL A 31 0.47 -3.28 -8.08
CA VAL A 31 0.81 -4.09 -6.91
C VAL A 31 -0.37 -4.18 -5.97
N CYS A 32 -0.63 -5.40 -5.48
CA CYS A 32 -1.62 -5.63 -4.44
C CYS A 32 -1.13 -6.62 -3.37
N LEU A 33 -1.60 -6.42 -2.16
CA LEU A 33 -1.42 -7.34 -1.03
C LEU A 33 -2.68 -8.18 -0.91
N HIS A 34 -2.51 -9.47 -0.61
CA HIS A 34 -3.59 -10.28 -0.08
C HIS A 34 -3.33 -10.51 1.41
N VAL A 35 -4.34 -10.23 2.21
CA VAL A 35 -4.37 -10.56 3.63
C VAL A 35 -5.47 -11.56 3.91
N ASN A 36 -5.30 -12.42 4.90
CA ASN A 36 -6.37 -13.31 5.36
C ASN A 36 -7.35 -12.57 6.30
N ASP A 37 -8.37 -13.27 6.80
CA ASP A 37 -9.36 -12.71 7.73
C ASP A 37 -8.76 -12.24 9.07
N ASP A 38 -7.56 -12.71 9.42
CA ASP A 38 -6.78 -12.29 10.60
C ASP A 38 -5.81 -11.13 10.29
N TYR A 39 -5.91 -10.53 9.10
CA TYR A 39 -5.02 -9.48 8.58
C TYR A 39 -3.53 -9.87 8.48
N GLU A 40 -3.24 -11.17 8.40
CA GLU A 40 -1.89 -11.66 8.14
C GLU A 40 -1.59 -11.56 6.64
N LEU A 41 -0.37 -11.13 6.30
CA LEU A 41 0.06 -11.03 4.92
C LEU A 41 0.22 -12.43 4.31
N VAL A 42 -0.63 -12.77 3.35
CA VAL A 42 -0.58 -14.05 2.62
C VAL A 42 0.36 -13.95 1.42
N CYS A 43 0.22 -12.90 0.61
CA CYS A 43 1.12 -12.65 -0.51
C CYS A 43 1.14 -11.20 -0.99
N ILE A 44 2.18 -10.87 -1.74
CA ILE A 44 2.33 -9.62 -2.51
C ILE A 44 2.33 -10.03 -3.98
N ALA A 45 1.45 -9.44 -4.79
CA ALA A 45 1.37 -9.71 -6.21
C ALA A 45 1.85 -8.50 -7.03
N ASN A 46 2.53 -8.79 -8.14
CA ASN A 46 3.19 -7.83 -9.04
C ASN A 46 4.37 -7.08 -8.40
N GLU A 47 5.04 -6.27 -9.21
CA GLU A 47 6.20 -5.46 -8.80
C GLU A 47 5.91 -3.97 -8.95
N HIS A 48 6.47 -3.15 -8.07
CA HIS A 48 6.32 -1.70 -8.16
C HIS A 48 7.14 -1.16 -9.35
N GLY A 49 6.48 -0.41 -10.24
CA GLY A 49 7.13 0.32 -11.33
C GLY A 49 7.52 1.75 -10.97
N HIS A 50 7.48 2.12 -9.69
CA HIS A 50 7.80 3.47 -9.20
C HIS A 50 8.52 3.39 -7.86
N SER A 51 9.30 4.41 -7.53
CA SER A 51 9.93 4.55 -6.22
C SER A 51 8.86 4.72 -5.12
N PRO A 52 9.15 4.31 -3.87
CA PRO A 52 8.28 4.61 -2.73
C PRO A 52 8.10 6.13 -2.57
N PRO A 53 6.89 6.63 -2.23
CA PRO A 53 6.72 8.02 -1.83
C PRO A 53 7.52 8.32 -0.56
N ILE A 54 8.02 9.55 -0.45
CA ILE A 54 8.73 10.00 0.75
C ILE A 54 7.71 10.59 1.72
N TYR A 55 7.82 10.20 2.99
CA TYR A 55 6.99 10.72 4.07
C TYR A 55 7.87 11.41 5.10
N GLU A 56 7.49 12.62 5.51
CA GLU A 56 8.08 13.29 6.66
C GLU A 56 7.16 13.15 7.88
N LYS A 57 7.78 12.95 9.06
CA LYS A 57 7.06 12.88 10.32
C LYS A 57 6.95 14.28 10.92
N THR A 58 5.74 14.73 11.20
CA THR A 58 5.48 16.01 11.87
C THR A 58 5.75 15.92 13.38
N ASP A 59 5.85 17.08 14.05
CA ASP A 59 6.04 17.16 15.50
C ASP A 59 4.90 16.49 16.29
N ASP A 60 3.67 16.54 15.76
CA ASP A 60 2.50 15.87 16.32
C ASP A 60 2.43 14.36 16.00
N GLY A 61 3.38 13.84 15.23
CA GLY A 61 3.57 12.42 15.00
C GLY A 61 2.84 11.85 13.78
N LEU A 62 2.24 12.70 12.95
CA LEU A 62 1.65 12.30 11.67
C LEU A 62 2.73 12.11 10.61
N TYR A 63 2.43 11.28 9.62
CA TYR A 63 3.27 11.13 8.41
C TYR A 63 2.59 11.80 7.24
N VAL A 64 3.24 12.80 6.64
CA VAL A 64 2.77 13.53 5.46
C VAL A 64 3.64 13.19 4.26
N GLU A 65 3.00 12.85 3.14
CA GLU A 65 3.71 12.63 1.88
C GLU A 65 4.28 13.97 1.40
N ILE A 66 5.58 14.02 1.17
CA ILE A 66 6.22 15.15 0.51
C ILE A 66 6.33 14.83 -0.97
N MET A 67 5.67 15.62 -1.80
CA MET A 67 5.79 15.50 -3.25
C MET A 67 7.08 16.21 -3.67
N GLU A 68 8.09 15.44 -4.10
CA GLU A 68 9.16 15.98 -4.95
C GLU A 68 8.64 16.25 -6.36
#